data_AF-A0A9R1P5Y8-F1
#
_entry.id   AF-A0A9R1P5Y8-F1
#
_cell.length_a   1.000
_cell.length_b   1.000
_cell.length_c   1.000
_cell.angle_alpha   90.00
_cell.angle_beta   90.00
_cell.angle_gamma   90.00
#
_symmetry.space_group_name_H-M   'P 1'
#
loop_
_entity.id
_entity.type
_entity.pdbx_description
1 polymer ?
#
loop_
_entity_poly.entity_id
_entity_poly.type
_entity_poly.pdbx_seq_one_letter_code
_entity_poly.pdbx_strand_id
1 'polypeptide(L)'
;MRRVFDELPRVRDVVTWNAVLAGYVRAGMARVAREMFDEMPVVHQEGMPISVNVGAAMVDMYAKCGCVAVAREVFDGMPRRDVFAWNAMICGLAAHGLGQDAVELFELFLGEGLSPTNITFVGVLNACSRFGLVAEGRQYFELMAEKYSVEPEMEHYGCMVDLLGRAGLVQEAIELIEGMPIAPDPVLWGTVLSACKKHGLVDLGVKVGSKLIELEPAHDGHYVLLASIYAKAKKWDEVREVRKLMSSRGTSKSAGWSLMEAQGNVHKFLVGDMDHKDSIRIYNMLDMINRRLADAGYVPDVSSVLHDIGDEEKVHAVKVHSERLAIAYGFIVTEVGNPIRIVKNLQRGAGGKI
;
A
#
# COMPACT_ATOMS: atom_id res chain seq x y z
N MET A 1 24.90 -8.49 -18.62
CA MET A 1 25.07 -9.50 -17.55
C MET A 1 24.58 -10.88 -18.01
N ARG A 2 23.32 -11.04 -18.46
CA ARG A 2 22.77 -12.33 -18.97
C ARG A 2 23.63 -12.97 -20.07
N ARG A 3 23.88 -12.21 -21.14
CA ARG A 3 24.66 -12.67 -22.30
C ARG A 3 26.05 -13.23 -21.93
N VAL A 4 26.77 -12.56 -21.01
CA VAL A 4 28.10 -12.98 -20.57
C VAL A 4 28.03 -14.24 -19.69
N PHE A 5 26.99 -14.35 -18.86
CA PHE A 5 26.73 -15.54 -18.06
C PHE A 5 26.34 -16.74 -18.94
N ASP A 6 25.58 -16.48 -20.01
CA ASP A 6 25.13 -17.49 -20.94
C ASP A 6 26.30 -18.06 -21.75
N GLU A 7 27.20 -17.19 -22.21
CA GLU A 7 28.39 -17.51 -23.01
C GLU A 7 29.51 -18.23 -22.24
N LEU A 8 29.44 -18.33 -20.90
CA LEU A 8 30.49 -18.94 -20.05
C LEU A 8 29.97 -20.11 -19.16
N PRO A 9 29.53 -21.26 -19.74
CA PRO A 9 28.95 -22.38 -18.98
C PRO A 9 29.90 -22.99 -17.94
N ARG A 10 31.22 -22.94 -18.18
CA ARG A 10 32.24 -23.54 -17.31
C ARG A 10 32.46 -22.79 -15.99
N VAL A 11 31.92 -21.58 -15.87
CA VAL A 11 32.11 -20.71 -14.70
C VAL A 11 30.82 -20.61 -13.87
N ARG A 12 29.74 -21.30 -14.26
CA ARG A 12 28.43 -21.28 -13.59
C ARG A 12 28.43 -22.10 -12.30
N ASP A 13 29.20 -21.64 -11.33
CA ASP A 13 29.24 -22.14 -9.96
C ASP A 13 28.24 -21.40 -9.03
N VAL A 14 28.17 -21.82 -7.77
CA VAL A 14 27.28 -21.20 -6.76
C VAL A 14 27.51 -19.68 -6.68
N VAL A 15 28.76 -19.23 -6.78
CA VAL A 15 29.12 -17.82 -6.59
C VAL A 15 28.62 -16.98 -7.76
N THR A 16 28.84 -17.42 -8.99
CA THR A 16 28.40 -16.72 -10.19
C THR A 16 26.88 -16.67 -10.33
N TRP A 17 26.17 -17.77 -10.03
CA TRP A 17 24.70 -17.78 -9.96
C TRP A 17 24.17 -16.78 -8.94
N ASN A 18 24.68 -16.82 -7.69
CA ASN A 18 24.29 -15.88 -6.64
C ASN A 18 24.61 -14.42 -7.03
N ALA A 19 25.76 -14.16 -7.66
CA ALA A 19 26.16 -12.80 -8.06
C ALA A 19 25.26 -12.22 -9.16
N VAL A 20 24.89 -13.02 -10.15
CA VAL A 20 24.01 -12.61 -11.25
C VAL A 20 22.58 -12.41 -10.74
N LEU A 21 22.07 -13.33 -9.92
CA LEU A 21 20.76 -13.20 -9.26
C LEU A 21 20.71 -11.92 -8.41
N ALA A 22 21.73 -11.68 -7.58
CA ALA A 22 21.81 -10.46 -6.77
C ALA A 22 21.84 -9.20 -7.65
N GLY A 23 22.49 -9.25 -8.82
CA GLY A 23 22.46 -8.16 -9.81
C GLY A 23 21.06 -7.83 -10.30
N TYR A 24 20.27 -8.84 -10.69
CA TYR A 24 18.90 -8.63 -11.15
C TYR A 24 17.94 -8.22 -10.05
N VAL A 25 18.09 -8.78 -8.85
CA VAL A 25 17.30 -8.39 -7.67
C VAL A 25 17.53 -6.92 -7.34
N ARG A 26 18.79 -6.46 -7.29
CA ARG A 26 19.11 -5.03 -7.08
C ARG A 26 18.58 -4.13 -8.19
N ALA A 27 18.49 -4.64 -9.41
CA ALA A 27 17.94 -3.90 -10.55
C ALA A 27 16.40 -3.97 -10.64
N GLY A 28 15.71 -4.64 -9.70
CA GLY A 28 14.25 -4.81 -9.73
C GLY A 28 13.73 -5.65 -10.90
N MET A 29 14.59 -6.43 -11.57
CA MET A 29 14.25 -7.21 -12.75
C MET A 29 13.64 -8.57 -12.38
N ALA A 30 12.46 -8.55 -11.74
CA ALA A 30 11.80 -9.72 -11.17
C ALA A 30 11.67 -10.92 -12.14
N ARG A 31 11.22 -10.66 -13.38
CA ARG A 31 11.04 -11.70 -14.39
C ARG A 31 12.34 -12.40 -14.75
N VAL A 32 13.41 -11.62 -14.93
CA VAL A 32 14.73 -12.16 -15.32
C VAL A 32 15.36 -12.89 -14.13
N ALA A 33 15.22 -12.36 -12.92
CA ALA A 33 15.64 -13.05 -11.70
C ALA A 33 14.93 -14.41 -11.56
N ARG A 34 13.65 -14.51 -11.95
CA ARG A 34 12.88 -15.76 -11.95
C ARG A 34 13.41 -16.77 -12.93
N GLU A 35 13.55 -16.36 -14.19
CA GLU A 35 14.06 -17.26 -15.23
C GLU A 35 15.43 -17.82 -14.85
N MET A 36 16.32 -16.97 -14.31
CA MET A 36 17.62 -17.41 -13.82
C MET A 36 17.51 -18.36 -12.61
N PHE A 37 16.53 -18.16 -11.72
CA PHE A 37 16.31 -19.04 -10.58
C PHE A 37 15.76 -20.41 -11.01
N ASP A 38 14.80 -20.43 -11.94
CA ASP A 38 14.20 -21.65 -12.48
C ASP A 38 15.23 -22.44 -13.31
N GLU A 39 16.15 -21.75 -14.00
CA GLU A 39 17.29 -22.35 -14.71
C GLU A 39 18.41 -22.83 -13.76
N MET A 40 18.44 -22.33 -12.52
CA MET A 40 19.47 -22.74 -11.56
C MET A 40 19.22 -24.21 -11.17
N PRO A 41 20.26 -25.06 -11.09
CA PRO A 41 20.10 -26.49 -10.74
C PRO A 41 19.47 -26.79 -9.36
N VAL A 42 19.10 -25.74 -8.61
CA VAL A 42 18.47 -25.75 -7.27
C VAL A 42 17.24 -26.66 -7.23
N VAL A 43 16.48 -26.77 -8.31
CA VAL A 43 15.17 -27.43 -8.31
C VAL A 43 15.26 -28.95 -8.56
N HIS A 44 16.39 -29.47 -9.05
CA HIS A 44 16.44 -30.83 -9.61
C HIS A 44 17.48 -31.78 -9.02
N GLN A 45 17.93 -31.57 -7.78
CA GLN A 45 19.00 -32.35 -7.13
C GLN A 45 20.36 -32.05 -7.77
N GLU A 46 21.13 -31.16 -7.15
CA GLU A 46 22.60 -31.23 -7.01
C GLU A 46 23.14 -29.93 -6.39
N GLY A 47 23.47 -29.97 -5.09
CA GLY A 47 24.63 -29.29 -4.51
C GLY A 47 24.79 -27.76 -4.57
N MET A 48 23.87 -26.97 -5.14
CA MET A 48 23.99 -25.50 -5.22
C MET A 48 22.98 -24.76 -4.36
N PRO A 49 23.23 -24.58 -3.04
CA PRO A 49 22.35 -23.80 -2.20
C PRO A 49 22.42 -22.31 -2.58
N ILE A 50 21.26 -21.66 -2.71
CA ILE A 50 21.17 -20.21 -2.75
C ILE A 50 21.64 -19.67 -1.41
N SER A 51 22.48 -18.64 -1.44
CA SER A 51 22.93 -18.01 -0.20
C SER A 51 21.75 -17.35 0.52
N VAL A 52 21.75 -17.38 1.86
CA VAL A 52 20.66 -16.81 2.68
C VAL A 52 20.35 -15.37 2.26
N ASN A 53 21.38 -14.56 2.00
CA ASN A 53 21.25 -13.17 1.58
C ASN A 53 20.54 -13.01 0.22
N VAL A 54 20.87 -13.85 -0.76
CA VAL A 54 20.23 -13.80 -2.09
C VAL A 54 18.80 -14.30 -2.00
N GLY A 55 18.55 -15.39 -1.28
CA GLY A 55 17.20 -15.90 -1.05
C GLY A 55 16.31 -14.86 -0.40
N ALA A 56 16.77 -14.24 0.69
CA ALA A 56 16.00 -13.22 1.39
C ALA A 56 15.72 -11.97 0.53
N ALA A 57 16.71 -11.52 -0.26
CA ALA A 57 16.51 -10.41 -1.19
C ALA A 57 15.53 -10.75 -2.34
N MET A 58 15.50 -12.00 -2.78
CA MET A 58 14.52 -12.48 -3.76
C MET A 58 13.11 -12.53 -3.17
N VAL A 59 12.94 -13.03 -1.94
CA VAL A 59 11.67 -13.01 -1.20
C VAL A 59 11.14 -11.57 -1.10
N ASP A 60 11.96 -10.64 -0.63
CA ASP A 60 11.59 -9.22 -0.50
C ASP A 60 11.19 -8.60 -1.85
N MET A 61 11.97 -8.87 -2.90
CA MET A 61 11.70 -8.35 -4.24
C MET A 61 10.38 -8.89 -4.82
N TYR A 62 10.16 -10.22 -4.78
CA TYR A 62 8.91 -10.80 -5.28
C TYR A 62 7.69 -10.36 -4.49
N ALA A 63 7.82 -10.28 -3.15
CA ALA A 63 6.77 -9.75 -2.31
C ALA A 63 6.42 -8.30 -2.72
N LYS A 64 7.42 -7.42 -2.88
CA LYS A 64 7.18 -6.03 -3.32
C LYS A 64 6.59 -5.92 -4.73
N CYS A 65 6.89 -6.87 -5.62
CA CYS A 65 6.31 -6.94 -6.96
C CYS A 65 4.89 -7.53 -7.00
N GLY A 66 4.34 -8.01 -5.88
CA GLY A 66 3.03 -8.68 -5.83
C GLY A 66 3.03 -10.14 -6.25
N CYS A 67 4.21 -10.72 -6.50
CA CYS A 67 4.38 -12.14 -6.80
C CYS A 67 4.54 -12.96 -5.51
N VAL A 68 3.61 -12.85 -4.57
CA VAL A 68 3.75 -13.40 -3.20
C VAL A 68 3.86 -14.92 -3.18
N ALA A 69 3.14 -15.61 -4.06
CA ALA A 69 3.27 -17.07 -4.18
C ALA A 69 4.70 -17.49 -4.54
N VAL A 70 5.34 -16.76 -5.47
CA VAL A 70 6.74 -17.01 -5.84
C VAL A 70 7.69 -16.64 -4.69
N ALA A 71 7.41 -15.54 -3.98
CA ALA A 71 8.17 -15.21 -2.77
C ALA A 71 8.12 -16.34 -1.75
N ARG A 72 6.93 -16.96 -1.56
CA ARG A 72 6.73 -18.09 -0.66
C ARG A 72 7.46 -19.35 -1.14
N GLU A 73 7.43 -19.67 -2.43
CA GLU A 73 8.19 -20.79 -3.01
C GLU A 73 9.69 -20.64 -2.76
N VAL A 74 10.25 -19.44 -3.01
CA VAL A 74 11.67 -19.16 -2.74
C VAL A 74 11.96 -19.32 -1.25
N PHE A 75 11.11 -18.74 -0.39
CA PHE A 75 11.25 -18.83 1.06
C PHE A 75 11.23 -20.29 1.55
N ASP A 76 10.27 -21.09 1.11
CA ASP A 76 10.13 -22.50 1.49
C ASP A 76 11.29 -23.35 0.96
N GLY A 77 11.86 -22.99 -0.19
CA GLY A 77 13.05 -23.64 -0.77
C GLY A 77 14.40 -23.27 -0.11
N MET A 78 14.45 -22.26 0.77
CA MET A 78 15.70 -21.88 1.44
C MET A 78 16.13 -22.93 2.47
N PRO A 79 17.36 -23.48 2.41
CA PRO A 79 17.85 -24.47 3.37
C PRO A 79 18.11 -23.88 4.76
N ARG A 80 18.34 -22.57 4.83
CA ARG A 80 18.48 -21.77 6.05
C ARG A 80 17.87 -20.41 5.82
N ARG A 81 17.15 -19.91 6.82
CA ARG A 81 16.46 -18.61 6.79
C ARG A 81 16.95 -17.79 7.97
N ASP A 82 17.43 -16.58 7.69
CA ASP A 82 17.74 -15.61 8.74
C ASP A 82 16.49 -14.78 9.06
N VAL A 83 16.58 -13.98 10.13
CA VAL A 83 15.48 -13.10 10.57
C VAL A 83 15.03 -12.16 9.45
N PHE A 84 15.93 -11.76 8.55
CA PHE A 84 15.60 -10.91 7.42
C PHE A 84 14.68 -11.63 6.41
N ALA A 85 14.96 -12.88 6.04
CA ALA A 85 14.09 -13.67 5.16
C ALA A 85 12.69 -13.87 5.76
N TRP A 86 12.62 -14.15 7.07
CA TRP A 86 11.36 -14.26 7.80
C TRP A 86 10.56 -12.95 7.78
N ASN A 87 11.20 -11.85 8.13
CA ASN A 87 10.58 -10.53 8.11
C ASN A 87 10.08 -10.14 6.71
N ALA A 88 10.87 -10.43 5.67
CA ALA A 88 10.48 -10.15 4.28
C ALA A 88 9.20 -10.93 3.90
N MET A 89 9.11 -12.20 4.29
CA MET A 89 7.93 -13.02 4.00
C MET A 89 6.70 -12.61 4.82
N ILE A 90 6.84 -12.39 6.13
CA ILE A 90 5.75 -11.94 7.02
C ILE A 90 5.18 -10.60 6.52
N CYS A 91 6.04 -9.61 6.27
CA CYS A 91 5.63 -8.32 5.74
C CYS A 91 5.01 -8.43 4.34
N GLY A 92 5.54 -9.33 3.51
CA GLY A 92 5.00 -9.61 2.17
C GLY A 92 3.57 -10.15 2.22
N LEU A 93 3.32 -11.16 3.05
CA LEU A 93 1.98 -11.73 3.26
C LEU A 93 1.01 -10.66 3.78
N ALA A 94 1.43 -9.89 4.78
CA ALA A 94 0.64 -8.78 5.34
C ALA A 94 0.26 -7.73 4.27
N ALA A 95 1.22 -7.33 3.44
CA ALA A 95 1.02 -6.30 2.43
C ALA A 95 -0.01 -6.68 1.35
N HIS A 96 -0.11 -7.97 1.04
CA HIS A 96 -0.93 -8.51 -0.04
C HIS A 96 -2.25 -9.12 0.39
N GLY A 97 -2.61 -8.97 1.66
CA GLY A 97 -3.89 -9.46 2.12
C GLY A 97 -3.89 -10.95 2.44
N LEU A 98 -2.79 -11.48 2.98
CA LEU A 98 -2.69 -12.84 3.50
C LEU A 98 -2.31 -12.78 4.99
N GLY A 99 -3.11 -12.07 5.80
CA GLY A 99 -2.72 -11.79 7.19
C GLY A 99 -2.78 -13.01 8.11
N GLN A 100 -3.68 -13.95 7.86
CA GLN A 100 -3.71 -15.21 8.62
C GLN A 100 -2.42 -15.99 8.38
N ASP A 101 -2.02 -16.15 7.11
CA ASP A 101 -0.74 -16.79 6.74
C ASP A 101 0.46 -16.05 7.36
N ALA A 102 0.41 -14.72 7.45
CA ALA A 102 1.47 -13.93 8.09
C ALA A 102 1.57 -14.21 9.60
N VAL A 103 0.44 -14.35 10.28
CA VAL A 103 0.36 -14.73 11.70
C VAL A 103 0.83 -16.16 11.92
N GLU A 104 0.37 -17.11 11.11
CA GLU A 104 0.84 -18.50 11.17
C GLU A 104 2.36 -18.59 10.94
N LEU A 105 2.89 -17.81 10.00
CA LEU A 105 4.32 -17.76 9.74
C LEU A 105 5.10 -17.11 10.89
N PHE A 106 4.53 -16.11 11.56
CA PHE A 106 5.11 -15.53 12.77
C PHE A 106 5.12 -16.52 13.93
N GLU A 107 4.04 -17.28 14.15
CA GLU A 107 4.02 -18.34 15.17
C GLU A 107 5.04 -19.45 14.88
N LEU A 108 5.21 -19.82 13.60
CA LEU A 108 6.27 -20.75 13.20
C LEU A 108 7.67 -20.16 13.48
N PHE A 109 7.88 -18.88 13.18
CA PHE A 109 9.12 -18.17 13.50
C PHE A 109 9.43 -18.24 15.00
N LEU A 110 8.44 -18.04 15.87
CA LEU A 110 8.57 -18.20 17.32
C LEU A 110 8.86 -19.66 17.71
N GLY A 111 8.20 -20.62 17.07
CA GLY A 111 8.37 -22.06 17.29
C GLY A 111 9.76 -22.58 16.92
N GLU A 112 10.45 -21.95 15.96
CA GLU A 112 11.85 -22.22 15.64
C GLU A 112 12.84 -21.64 16.67
N GLY A 113 12.35 -20.95 17.71
CA GLY A 113 13.19 -20.37 18.76
C GLY A 113 13.94 -19.10 18.33
N LEU A 114 13.52 -18.47 17.22
CA LEU A 114 14.08 -17.21 16.75
C LEU A 114 13.57 -16.05 17.60
N SER A 115 14.42 -15.03 17.82
CA SER A 115 14.03 -13.83 18.56
C SER A 115 13.44 -12.79 17.60
N PRO A 116 12.18 -12.36 17.80
CA PRO A 116 11.61 -11.24 17.08
C PRO A 116 12.42 -9.96 17.29
N THR A 117 12.31 -9.07 16.32
CA THR A 117 12.88 -7.71 16.34
C THR A 117 11.77 -6.68 16.13
N ASN A 118 12.07 -5.39 16.23
CA ASN A 118 11.16 -4.30 15.85
C ASN A 118 10.48 -4.56 14.49
N ILE A 119 11.27 -4.92 13.48
CA ILE A 119 10.76 -5.16 12.12
C ILE A 119 9.80 -6.37 12.09
N THR A 120 10.09 -7.40 12.87
CA THR A 120 9.24 -8.60 12.98
C THR A 120 7.87 -8.23 13.56
N PHE A 121 7.85 -7.44 14.64
CA PHE A 121 6.60 -7.00 15.27
C PHE A 121 5.80 -6.04 14.39
N VAL A 122 6.46 -5.09 13.71
CA VAL A 122 5.79 -4.24 12.71
C VAL A 122 5.11 -5.10 11.63
N GLY A 123 5.79 -6.15 11.14
CA GLY A 123 5.25 -7.06 10.14
C GLY A 123 3.96 -7.75 10.59
N VAL A 124 3.98 -8.40 11.76
CA VAL A 124 2.80 -9.12 12.29
C VAL A 124 1.69 -8.19 12.74
N LEU A 125 1.99 -7.05 13.38
CA LEU A 125 0.97 -6.07 13.78
C LEU A 125 0.28 -5.43 12.56
N ASN A 126 1.02 -5.21 11.47
CA ASN A 126 0.43 -4.74 10.21
C ASN A 126 -0.50 -5.81 9.61
N ALA A 127 -0.12 -7.09 9.68
CA ALA A 127 -1.01 -8.19 9.30
C ALA A 127 -2.29 -8.15 10.14
N CYS A 128 -2.18 -8.03 11.46
CA CYS A 128 -3.33 -7.94 12.36
C CYS A 128 -4.24 -6.76 11.98
N SER A 129 -3.68 -5.57 11.79
CA SER A 129 -4.43 -4.36 11.39
C SER A 129 -5.27 -4.58 10.13
N ARG A 130 -4.67 -5.17 9.09
CA ARG A 130 -5.33 -5.32 7.79
C ARG A 130 -6.40 -6.40 7.78
N PHE A 131 -6.32 -7.36 8.70
CA PHE A 131 -7.25 -8.48 8.83
C PHE A 131 -8.24 -8.32 9.97
N GLY A 132 -8.12 -7.26 10.78
CA GLY A 132 -8.99 -7.05 11.93
C GLY A 132 -8.76 -8.08 13.04
N LEU A 133 -7.55 -8.65 13.14
CA LEU A 133 -7.15 -9.60 14.18
C LEU A 133 -6.82 -8.83 15.47
N VAL A 134 -7.85 -8.27 16.11
CA VAL A 134 -7.69 -7.38 17.26
C VAL A 134 -7.09 -8.09 18.47
N ALA A 135 -7.51 -9.33 18.74
CA ALA A 135 -7.04 -10.10 19.88
C ALA A 135 -5.54 -10.42 19.74
N GLU A 136 -5.15 -10.92 18.57
CA GLU A 136 -3.78 -11.23 18.21
C GLU A 136 -2.91 -9.98 18.19
N GLY A 137 -3.41 -8.87 17.64
CA GLY A 137 -2.68 -7.59 17.62
C GLY A 137 -2.35 -7.09 19.02
N ARG A 138 -3.31 -7.14 19.97
CA ARG A 138 -3.06 -6.79 21.37
C ARG A 138 -2.04 -7.73 22.01
N GLN A 139 -2.24 -9.04 21.84
CA GLN A 139 -1.35 -10.06 22.37
C GLN A 139 0.09 -9.84 21.89
N TYR A 140 0.31 -9.60 20.60
CA TYR A 140 1.65 -9.39 20.06
C TYR A 140 2.27 -8.06 20.47
N PHE A 141 1.45 -7.01 20.62
CA PHE A 141 1.92 -5.72 21.12
C PHE A 141 2.33 -5.78 22.60
N GLU A 142 1.66 -6.58 23.42
CA GLU A 142 2.08 -6.83 24.82
C GLU A 142 3.32 -7.75 24.86
N LEU A 143 3.31 -8.82 24.07
CA LEU A 143 4.38 -9.80 23.98
C LEU A 143 5.74 -9.18 23.63
N MET A 144 5.76 -8.15 22.78
CA MET A 144 7.01 -7.49 22.35
C MET A 144 7.77 -6.91 23.54
N ALA A 145 7.07 -6.22 24.45
CA ALA A 145 7.68 -5.58 25.61
C ALA A 145 7.93 -6.59 26.74
N GLU A 146 6.93 -7.42 27.07
CA GLU A 146 6.99 -8.29 28.25
C GLU A 146 7.97 -9.45 28.10
N LYS A 147 7.99 -10.11 26.94
CA LYS A 147 8.78 -11.33 26.74
C LYS A 147 10.08 -11.06 25.99
N TYR A 148 10.06 -10.16 25.02
CA TYR A 148 11.20 -9.92 24.13
C TYR A 148 11.93 -8.60 24.43
N SER A 149 11.44 -7.80 25.39
CA SER A 149 12.03 -6.50 25.77
C SER A 149 12.27 -5.59 24.55
N VAL A 150 11.39 -5.68 23.57
CA VAL A 150 11.36 -4.82 22.39
C VAL A 150 10.42 -3.66 22.73
N GLU A 151 10.97 -2.46 22.89
CA GLU A 151 10.18 -1.28 23.22
C GLU A 151 9.37 -0.80 22.00
N PRO A 152 8.08 -0.45 22.16
CA PRO A 152 7.28 0.04 21.05
C PRO A 152 7.77 1.37 20.47
N GLU A 153 8.16 1.34 19.19
CA GLU A 153 8.44 2.53 18.35
C GLU A 153 7.17 3.06 17.64
N MET A 154 7.27 4.23 17.00
CA MET A 154 6.14 4.92 16.34
C MET A 154 5.39 4.03 15.34
N GLU A 155 6.11 3.19 14.60
CA GLU A 155 5.57 2.26 13.62
C GLU A 155 4.66 1.21 14.26
N HIS A 156 4.97 0.75 15.48
CA HIS A 156 4.14 -0.21 16.21
C HIS A 156 2.83 0.44 16.67
N TYR A 157 2.91 1.66 17.23
CA TYR A 157 1.73 2.45 17.57
C TYR A 157 0.87 2.73 16.33
N GLY A 158 1.49 3.05 15.19
CA GLY A 158 0.81 3.22 13.92
C GLY A 158 0.01 1.99 13.49
N CYS A 159 0.58 0.80 13.64
CA CYS A 159 -0.13 -0.44 13.34
C CYS A 159 -1.31 -0.67 14.29
N MET A 160 -1.14 -0.43 15.60
CA MET A 160 -2.19 -0.60 16.59
C MET A 160 -3.33 0.41 16.45
N VAL A 161 -3.01 1.68 16.21
CA VAL A 161 -4.02 2.73 15.97
C VAL A 161 -4.82 2.43 14.69
N ASP A 162 -4.17 1.97 13.62
CA ASP A 162 -4.86 1.56 12.39
C ASP A 162 -5.77 0.33 12.63
N LEU A 163 -5.29 -0.67 13.39
CA LEU A 163 -6.06 -1.86 13.77
C LEU A 163 -7.33 -1.49 14.56
N LEU A 164 -7.16 -0.77 15.66
CA LEU A 164 -8.27 -0.35 16.53
C LEU A 164 -9.24 0.57 15.81
N GLY A 165 -8.70 1.53 15.04
CA GLY A 165 -9.49 2.44 14.22
C GLY A 165 -10.34 1.71 13.18
N ARG A 166 -9.77 0.72 12.49
CA ARG A 166 -10.51 -0.09 11.50
C ARG A 166 -11.61 -0.93 12.12
N ALA A 167 -11.36 -1.47 13.32
CA ALA A 167 -12.29 -2.28 14.11
C ALA A 167 -13.42 -1.45 14.77
N GLY A 168 -13.31 -0.12 14.77
CA GLY A 168 -14.31 0.75 15.41
C GLY A 168 -14.02 1.06 16.87
N LEU A 169 -12.90 0.59 17.39
CA LEU A 169 -12.40 0.82 18.75
C LEU A 169 -11.65 2.16 18.81
N VAL A 170 -12.28 3.23 18.31
CA VAL A 170 -11.61 4.52 18.09
C VAL A 170 -11.22 5.19 19.42
N GLN A 171 -12.02 4.99 20.47
CA GLN A 171 -11.72 5.52 21.80
C GLN A 171 -10.46 4.87 22.40
N GLU A 172 -10.34 3.55 22.29
CA GLU A 172 -9.15 2.80 22.71
C GLU A 172 -7.90 3.23 21.90
N ALA A 173 -8.06 3.52 20.61
CA ALA A 173 -6.97 4.04 19.79
C ALA A 173 -6.48 5.41 20.30
N ILE A 174 -7.37 6.27 20.80
CA ILE A 174 -7.00 7.57 21.39
C ILE A 174 -6.30 7.37 22.73
N GLU A 175 -6.83 6.49 23.58
CA GLU A 175 -6.22 6.15 24.87
C GLU A 175 -4.80 5.59 24.69
N LEU A 176 -4.60 4.75 23.67
CA LEU A 176 -3.27 4.26 23.30
C LEU A 176 -2.33 5.41 22.93
N ILE A 177 -2.78 6.37 22.12
CA ILE A 177 -1.96 7.52 21.71
C ILE A 177 -1.63 8.42 22.91
N GLU A 178 -2.59 8.65 23.81
CA GLU A 178 -2.41 9.48 25.00
C GLU A 178 -1.50 8.82 26.04
N GLY A 179 -1.44 7.48 26.07
CA GLY A 179 -0.57 6.69 26.93
C GLY A 179 0.85 6.48 26.39
N MET A 180 1.20 7.02 25.23
CA MET A 180 2.53 6.83 24.62
C MET A 180 3.63 7.49 25.48
N PRO A 181 4.79 6.81 25.68
CA PRO A 181 5.95 7.41 26.32
C PRO A 181 6.70 8.38 25.40
N ILE A 182 6.40 8.35 24.10
CA ILE A 182 6.97 9.20 23.06
C ILE A 182 5.91 10.17 22.53
N ALA A 183 6.34 11.36 22.10
CA ALA A 183 5.43 12.35 21.54
C ALA A 183 4.75 11.80 20.27
N PRO A 184 3.40 11.76 20.20
CA PRO A 184 2.70 11.15 19.09
C PRO A 184 2.82 12.01 17.83
N ASP A 185 3.06 11.37 16.69
CA ASP A 185 3.10 12.06 15.41
C ASP A 185 1.68 12.49 14.96
N PRO A 186 1.56 13.50 14.08
CA PRO A 186 0.27 13.87 13.49
C PRO A 186 -0.38 12.75 12.66
N VAL A 187 0.40 11.77 12.18
CA VAL A 187 -0.11 10.67 11.34
C VAL A 187 -1.01 9.74 12.14
N LEU A 188 -0.72 9.48 13.41
CA LEU A 188 -1.58 8.71 14.32
C LEU A 188 -2.95 9.36 14.48
N TRP A 189 -2.99 10.68 14.73
CA TRP A 189 -4.24 11.43 14.82
C TRP A 189 -4.99 11.46 13.48
N GLY A 190 -4.28 11.54 12.34
CA GLY A 190 -4.88 11.42 11.00
C GLY A 190 -5.54 10.06 10.76
N THR A 191 -4.95 8.99 11.32
CA THR A 191 -5.50 7.64 11.28
C THR A 191 -6.78 7.54 12.12
N VAL A 192 -6.78 8.11 13.34
CA VAL A 192 -7.98 8.23 14.18
C VAL A 192 -9.08 9.03 13.48
N LEU A 193 -8.74 10.17 12.87
CA LEU A 193 -9.70 11.00 12.13
C LEU A 193 -10.35 10.23 10.97
N SER A 194 -9.54 9.42 10.27
CA SER A 194 -10.01 8.55 9.20
C SER A 194 -10.97 7.48 9.73
N ALA A 195 -10.68 6.91 10.89
CA ALA A 195 -11.57 5.97 11.58
C ALA A 195 -12.89 6.64 12.02
N CYS A 196 -12.83 7.86 12.57
CA CYS A 196 -14.03 8.64 12.90
C CYS A 196 -14.94 8.83 11.68
N LYS A 197 -14.39 9.18 10.51
CA LYS A 197 -15.14 9.27 9.26
C LYS A 197 -15.79 7.94 8.88
N LYS A 198 -15.01 6.85 8.92
CA LYS A 198 -15.47 5.50 8.55
C LYS A 198 -16.69 5.11 9.40
N HIS A 199 -16.58 5.25 10.72
CA HIS A 199 -17.59 4.82 11.68
C HIS A 199 -18.66 5.87 12.00
N GLY A 200 -18.57 7.08 11.42
CA GLY A 200 -19.57 8.13 11.63
C GLY A 200 -19.50 8.80 13.01
N LEU A 201 -18.33 8.77 13.67
CA LEU A 201 -18.11 9.41 14.97
C LEU A 201 -17.86 10.92 14.77
N VAL A 202 -18.93 11.67 14.53
CA VAL A 202 -18.85 13.09 14.12
C VAL A 202 -18.17 13.94 15.18
N ASP A 203 -18.65 13.91 16.43
CA ASP A 203 -18.16 14.81 17.48
C ASP A 203 -16.68 14.54 17.82
N LEU A 204 -16.29 13.26 17.87
CA LEU A 204 -14.90 12.87 18.07
C LEU A 204 -14.02 13.26 16.87
N GLY A 205 -14.54 13.07 15.65
CA GLY A 205 -13.88 13.49 14.42
C GLY A 205 -13.63 15.00 14.37
N VAL A 206 -14.57 15.81 14.88
CA VAL A 206 -14.38 17.26 15.01
C VAL A 206 -13.25 17.58 15.99
N LYS A 207 -13.26 16.97 17.18
CA LYS A 207 -12.21 17.18 18.19
C LYS A 207 -10.82 16.84 17.65
N VAL A 208 -10.67 15.68 17.01
CA VAL A 208 -9.39 15.22 16.45
C VAL A 208 -8.97 16.07 15.24
N GLY A 209 -9.93 16.42 14.36
CA GLY A 209 -9.67 17.23 13.17
C GLY A 209 -9.22 18.65 13.49
N SER A 210 -9.83 19.29 14.48
CA SER A 210 -9.40 20.61 14.95
C SER A 210 -7.99 20.57 15.52
N LYS A 211 -7.67 19.56 16.36
CA LYS A 211 -6.31 19.35 16.89
C LYS A 211 -5.27 19.21 15.77
N LEU A 212 -5.56 18.43 14.73
CA LEU A 212 -4.67 18.26 13.57
C LEU A 212 -4.44 19.55 12.78
N ILE A 213 -5.49 20.35 12.58
CA ILE A 213 -5.42 21.65 11.88
C ILE A 213 -4.61 22.68 12.69
N GLU A 214 -4.62 22.58 14.02
CA GLU A 214 -3.78 23.39 14.90
C GLU A 214 -2.31 22.96 14.83
N LEU A 215 -2.04 21.66 14.81
CA LEU A 215 -0.69 21.09 14.72
C LEU A 215 -0.04 21.30 13.35
N GLU A 216 -0.79 21.10 12.27
CA GLU A 216 -0.31 21.20 10.89
C GLU A 216 -1.22 22.09 10.02
N PRO A 217 -1.20 23.42 10.24
CA PRO A 217 -2.05 24.37 9.50
C PRO A 217 -1.92 24.31 7.98
N ALA A 218 -0.76 23.90 7.46
CA ALA A 218 -0.46 23.84 6.04
C ALA A 218 -0.88 22.53 5.35
N HIS A 219 -1.32 21.51 6.11
CA HIS A 219 -1.65 20.21 5.56
C HIS A 219 -3.12 20.16 5.08
N ASP A 220 -3.34 20.23 3.77
CA ASP A 220 -4.68 20.28 3.13
C ASP A 220 -5.57 19.06 3.47
N GLY A 221 -4.97 17.88 3.60
CA GLY A 221 -5.67 16.62 3.89
C GLY A 221 -6.51 16.64 5.17
N HIS A 222 -6.10 17.37 6.21
CA HIS A 222 -6.81 17.43 7.49
C HIS A 222 -8.13 18.18 7.35
N TYR A 223 -8.12 19.29 6.63
CA TYR A 223 -9.31 20.08 6.30
C TYR A 223 -10.27 19.28 5.43
N VAL A 224 -9.74 18.59 4.41
CA VAL A 224 -10.56 17.76 3.50
C VAL A 224 -11.24 16.63 4.27
N LEU A 225 -10.53 15.98 5.19
CA LEU A 225 -11.07 14.88 5.97
C LEU A 225 -12.10 15.35 6.99
N LEU A 226 -11.85 16.46 7.70
CA LEU A 226 -12.82 17.08 8.60
C LEU A 226 -14.08 17.55 7.87
N ALA A 227 -13.93 18.22 6.72
CA ALA A 227 -15.07 18.60 5.87
C ALA A 227 -15.86 17.38 5.40
N SER A 228 -15.19 16.26 5.09
CA SER A 228 -15.87 15.01 4.72
C SER A 228 -16.70 14.44 5.88
N ILE A 229 -16.24 14.57 7.12
CA ILE A 229 -16.99 14.15 8.32
C ILE A 229 -18.25 15.00 8.49
N TYR A 230 -18.13 16.34 8.39
CA TYR A 230 -19.29 17.23 8.42
C TYR A 230 -20.28 16.94 7.28
N ALA A 231 -19.80 16.69 6.07
CA ALA A 231 -20.65 16.34 4.93
C ALA A 231 -21.44 15.04 5.19
N LYS A 232 -20.81 14.00 5.75
CA LYS A 232 -21.49 12.74 6.14
C LYS A 232 -22.56 12.99 7.21
N ALA A 233 -22.35 13.98 8.07
CA ALA A 233 -23.30 14.43 9.08
C ALA A 233 -24.36 15.42 8.55
N LYS A 234 -24.37 15.74 7.25
CA LYS A 234 -25.24 16.74 6.60
C LYS A 234 -25.11 18.16 7.19
N LYS A 235 -23.94 18.47 7.76
CA LYS A 235 -23.57 19.75 8.38
C LYS A 235 -22.88 20.67 7.36
N TRP A 236 -23.66 21.19 6.40
CA TRP A 236 -23.11 21.88 5.22
C TRP A 236 -22.54 23.27 5.50
N ASP A 237 -23.01 23.95 6.55
CA ASP A 237 -22.47 25.24 6.95
C ASP A 237 -21.05 25.06 7.48
N GLU A 238 -20.81 24.04 8.31
CA GLU A 238 -19.49 23.69 8.82
C GLU A 238 -18.54 23.24 7.71
N VAL A 239 -19.03 22.52 6.69
CA VAL A 239 -18.22 22.22 5.48
C VAL A 239 -17.73 23.49 4.82
N ARG A 240 -18.60 24.49 4.67
CA ARG A 240 -18.26 25.77 4.05
C ARG A 240 -17.23 26.53 4.89
N GLU A 241 -17.39 26.53 6.22
CA GLU A 241 -16.44 27.18 7.13
C GLU A 241 -15.06 26.52 7.12
N VAL A 242 -14.97 25.18 7.13
CA VAL A 242 -13.69 24.47 7.03
C VAL A 242 -12.98 24.78 5.70
N ARG A 243 -13.73 24.87 4.59
CA ARG A 243 -13.16 25.22 3.27
C ARG A 243 -12.69 26.68 3.18
N LYS A 244 -13.43 27.61 3.80
CA LYS A 244 -12.99 29.01 3.93
C LYS A 244 -11.72 29.09 4.76
N LEU A 245 -11.66 28.37 5.89
CA LEU A 245 -10.48 28.32 6.76
C LEU A 245 -9.26 27.81 6.00
N MET A 246 -9.41 26.70 5.26
CA MET A 246 -8.38 26.13 4.38
C MET A 246 -7.87 27.19 3.39
N SER A 247 -8.78 27.85 2.67
CA SER A 247 -8.43 28.88 1.67
C SER A 247 -7.72 30.08 2.31
N SER A 248 -8.16 30.52 3.50
CA SER A 248 -7.56 31.65 4.21
C SER A 248 -6.12 31.38 4.67
N ARG A 249 -5.75 30.09 4.83
CA ARG A 249 -4.40 29.65 5.20
C ARG A 249 -3.51 29.35 3.98
N GLY A 250 -3.95 29.71 2.78
CA GLY A 250 -3.20 29.51 1.54
C GLY A 250 -3.12 28.05 1.09
N THR A 251 -3.91 27.16 1.70
CA THR A 251 -4.01 25.76 1.29
C THR A 251 -5.23 25.58 0.39
N SER A 252 -5.04 24.87 -0.72
CA SER A 252 -6.13 24.50 -1.63
C SER A 252 -5.99 23.02 -1.96
N LYS A 253 -7.11 22.36 -2.24
CA LYS A 253 -7.11 20.94 -2.61
C LYS A 253 -6.22 20.75 -3.84
N SER A 254 -5.08 20.10 -3.68
CA SER A 254 -4.24 19.71 -4.81
C SER A 254 -5.04 18.78 -5.74
N ALA A 255 -5.10 19.10 -7.04
CA ALA A 255 -5.79 18.25 -8.00
C ALA A 255 -5.10 16.88 -8.09
N GLY A 256 -5.86 15.80 -7.94
CA GLY A 256 -5.36 14.44 -8.12
C GLY A 256 -4.88 14.23 -9.56
N TRP A 257 -3.68 13.68 -9.71
CA TRP A 257 -3.03 13.38 -10.97
C TRP A 257 -2.53 11.93 -11.03
N SER A 258 -2.37 11.45 -12.25
CA SER A 258 -1.71 10.18 -12.56
C SER A 258 -0.61 10.42 -13.58
N LEU A 259 0.51 9.74 -13.42
CA LEU A 259 1.65 9.73 -14.33
C LEU A 259 1.77 8.35 -14.96
N MET A 260 2.05 8.33 -16.25
CA MET A 260 2.41 7.13 -16.98
C MET A 260 3.65 7.41 -17.82
N GLU A 261 4.62 6.51 -17.77
CA GLU A 261 5.74 6.53 -18.70
C GLU A 261 5.40 5.62 -19.90
N ALA A 262 5.40 6.19 -21.10
CA ALA A 262 5.15 5.45 -22.33
C ALA A 262 5.94 6.08 -23.48
N GLN A 263 6.45 5.24 -24.38
CA GLN A 263 7.15 5.70 -25.58
C GLN A 263 8.30 6.68 -25.28
N GLY A 264 8.99 6.50 -24.14
CA GLY A 264 10.10 7.35 -23.68
C GLY A 264 9.69 8.71 -23.12
N ASN A 265 8.40 8.97 -22.86
CA ASN A 265 7.91 10.23 -22.29
C ASN A 265 7.07 9.97 -21.03
N VAL A 266 7.08 10.94 -20.11
CA VAL A 266 6.20 10.95 -18.93
C VAL A 266 4.95 11.76 -19.24
N HIS A 267 3.79 11.11 -19.17
CA HIS A 267 2.48 11.68 -19.42
C HIS A 267 1.76 11.91 -18.10
N LYS A 268 1.33 13.15 -17.85
CA LYS A 268 0.54 13.53 -16.67
C LYS A 268 -0.92 13.68 -17.07
N PHE A 269 -1.81 13.13 -16.25
CA PHE A 269 -3.25 13.18 -16.42
C PHE A 269 -3.89 13.82 -15.18
N LEU A 270 -4.73 14.82 -15.39
CA LEU A 270 -5.57 15.46 -14.38
C LEU A 270 -7.05 15.15 -14.65
N VAL A 271 -7.90 15.25 -13.63
CA VAL A 271 -9.35 15.11 -13.82
C VAL A 271 -9.84 16.20 -14.78
N GLY A 272 -10.48 15.79 -15.88
CA GLY A 272 -10.98 16.71 -16.91
C GLY A 272 -9.92 17.28 -17.85
N ASP A 273 -8.71 16.71 -17.86
CA ASP A 273 -7.62 17.13 -18.73
C ASP A 273 -7.98 16.92 -20.22
N MET A 274 -7.94 18.01 -20.98
CA MET A 274 -8.14 18.04 -22.44
C MET A 274 -6.86 18.48 -23.19
N ASP A 275 -5.82 18.88 -22.46
CA ASP A 275 -4.58 19.45 -23.00
C ASP A 275 -3.60 18.37 -23.49
N HIS A 276 -3.86 17.10 -23.14
CA HIS A 276 -3.09 15.98 -23.65
C HIS A 276 -3.28 15.82 -25.17
N LYS A 277 -2.16 15.66 -25.92
CA LYS A 277 -2.16 15.54 -27.39
C LYS A 277 -3.09 14.44 -27.95
N ASP A 278 -3.29 13.37 -27.18
CA ASP A 278 -4.15 12.22 -27.51
C ASP A 278 -5.52 12.27 -26.79
N SER A 279 -5.93 13.41 -26.22
CA SER A 279 -7.14 13.54 -25.38
C SER A 279 -8.37 12.88 -26.03
N ILE A 280 -8.67 13.20 -27.28
CA ILE A 280 -9.81 12.61 -28.02
C ILE A 280 -9.76 11.07 -28.02
N ARG A 281 -8.59 10.47 -28.28
CA ARG A 281 -8.44 9.01 -28.31
C ARG A 281 -8.60 8.41 -26.92
N ILE A 282 -8.08 9.08 -25.89
CA ILE A 282 -8.19 8.65 -24.49
C ILE A 282 -9.65 8.63 -24.06
N TYR A 283 -10.42 9.69 -24.33
CA TYR A 283 -11.85 9.72 -23.98
C TYR A 283 -12.66 8.68 -24.75
N ASN A 284 -12.38 8.44 -26.03
CA ASN A 284 -13.02 7.37 -26.79
C ASN A 284 -12.73 5.97 -26.22
N MET A 285 -11.47 5.73 -25.81
CA MET A 285 -11.07 4.48 -25.16
C MET A 285 -11.75 4.33 -23.80
N LEU A 286 -11.82 5.40 -23.02
CA LEU A 286 -12.48 5.43 -21.72
C LEU A 286 -13.99 5.12 -21.85
N ASP A 287 -14.66 5.66 -22.86
CA ASP A 287 -16.05 5.33 -23.18
C ASP A 287 -16.23 3.86 -23.54
N MET A 288 -15.33 3.29 -24.34
CA MET A 288 -15.34 1.87 -24.66
C MET A 288 -15.17 1.00 -23.41
N ILE A 289 -14.23 1.36 -22.52
CA ILE A 289 -14.02 0.67 -21.24
C ILE A 289 -15.28 0.75 -20.38
N ASN A 290 -15.89 1.93 -20.26
CA ASN A 290 -17.10 2.12 -19.47
C ASN A 290 -18.29 1.31 -20.00
N ARG A 291 -18.48 1.22 -21.32
CA ARG A 291 -19.52 0.36 -21.91
C ARG A 291 -19.30 -1.11 -21.56
N ARG A 292 -18.07 -1.61 -21.73
CA ARG A 292 -17.74 -3.00 -21.38
C ARG A 292 -17.92 -3.31 -19.90
N LEU A 293 -17.57 -2.38 -19.01
CA LEU A 293 -17.80 -2.53 -17.58
C LEU A 293 -19.30 -2.58 -17.26
N ALA A 294 -20.11 -1.73 -17.89
CA ALA A 294 -21.56 -1.73 -17.72
C ALA A 294 -22.19 -3.05 -18.23
N ASP A 295 -21.77 -3.55 -19.39
CA ASP A 295 -22.21 -4.83 -19.95
C ASP A 295 -21.84 -6.01 -19.03
N ALA A 296 -20.73 -5.90 -18.30
CA ALA A 296 -20.29 -6.86 -17.29
C ALA A 296 -20.98 -6.69 -15.92
N GLY A 297 -21.93 -5.74 -15.79
CA GLY A 297 -22.68 -5.50 -14.56
C GLY A 297 -21.97 -4.65 -13.49
N TYR A 298 -20.88 -3.96 -13.84
CA TYR A 298 -20.17 -3.09 -12.92
C TYR A 298 -20.98 -1.81 -12.62
N VAL A 299 -21.22 -1.55 -11.34
CA VAL A 299 -21.87 -0.32 -10.84
C VAL A 299 -20.83 0.54 -10.13
N PRO A 300 -20.55 1.78 -10.60
CA PRO A 300 -19.60 2.67 -9.95
C PRO A 300 -20.08 3.11 -8.56
N ASP A 301 -19.20 3.06 -7.55
CA ASP A 301 -19.48 3.61 -6.23
C ASP A 301 -19.37 5.14 -6.24
N VAL A 302 -20.52 5.81 -6.19
CA VAL A 302 -20.65 7.28 -6.19
C VAL A 302 -20.72 7.87 -4.77
N SER A 303 -20.64 7.06 -3.71
CA SER A 303 -20.83 7.50 -2.32
C SER A 303 -19.77 8.50 -1.83
N SER A 304 -18.64 8.61 -2.54
CA SER A 304 -17.51 9.49 -2.20
C SER A 304 -17.52 10.85 -2.90
N VAL A 305 -18.44 11.09 -3.86
CA VAL A 305 -18.52 12.34 -4.63
C VAL A 305 -19.49 13.32 -3.94
N LEU A 306 -19.12 14.61 -3.91
CA LEU A 306 -19.89 15.68 -3.26
C LEU A 306 -21.37 15.67 -3.69
N HIS A 307 -22.29 15.84 -2.73
CA HIS A 307 -23.74 15.82 -2.98
C HIS A 307 -24.27 17.05 -3.76
N ASP A 308 -23.45 18.07 -4.01
CA ASP A 308 -23.86 19.32 -4.66
C ASP A 308 -23.89 19.25 -6.20
N ILE A 309 -23.49 18.13 -6.79
CA ILE A 309 -23.57 17.86 -8.23
C ILE A 309 -24.63 16.80 -8.48
N GLY A 310 -25.38 16.96 -9.58
CA GLY A 310 -26.47 16.03 -9.93
C GLY A 310 -25.95 14.59 -10.05
N ASP A 311 -26.80 13.58 -9.88
CA ASP A 311 -26.34 12.19 -9.90
C ASP A 311 -25.67 11.80 -11.24
N GLU A 312 -26.04 12.46 -12.35
CA GLU A 312 -25.36 12.36 -13.64
C GLU A 312 -23.94 12.94 -13.64
N GLU A 313 -23.73 14.09 -12.97
CA GLU A 313 -22.42 14.73 -12.82
C GLU A 313 -21.52 13.98 -11.81
N LYS A 314 -22.10 13.34 -10.78
CA LYS A 314 -21.35 12.44 -9.90
C LYS A 314 -20.83 11.22 -10.65
N VAL A 315 -21.68 10.61 -11.47
CA VAL A 315 -21.30 9.49 -12.34
C VAL A 315 -20.24 9.95 -13.34
N HIS A 316 -20.35 11.16 -13.89
CA HIS A 316 -19.33 11.72 -14.79
C HIS A 316 -17.99 11.97 -14.07
N ALA A 317 -18.00 12.50 -12.85
CA ALA A 317 -16.80 12.72 -12.05
C ALA A 317 -16.06 11.42 -11.68
N VAL A 318 -16.79 10.33 -11.38
CA VAL A 318 -16.21 8.99 -11.18
C VAL A 318 -15.69 8.39 -12.50
N LYS A 319 -16.32 8.73 -13.63
CA LYS A 319 -15.92 8.24 -14.96
C LYS A 319 -14.60 8.86 -15.45
N VAL A 320 -14.32 10.12 -15.12
CA VAL A 320 -13.18 10.90 -15.66
C VAL A 320 -12.03 11.05 -14.64
N HIS A 321 -11.88 10.09 -13.73
CA HIS A 321 -10.77 10.10 -12.76
C HIS A 321 -9.40 10.01 -13.48
N SER A 322 -8.38 10.72 -12.97
CA SER A 322 -7.03 10.79 -13.58
C SER A 322 -6.41 9.41 -13.84
N GLU A 323 -6.62 8.44 -12.93
CA GLU A 323 -6.19 7.05 -13.10
C GLU A 323 -6.86 6.37 -14.30
N ARG A 324 -8.15 6.62 -14.55
CA ARG A 324 -8.87 6.00 -15.67
C ARG A 324 -8.44 6.60 -17.01
N LEU A 325 -8.10 7.89 -17.03
CA LEU A 325 -7.45 8.52 -18.19
C LEU A 325 -6.07 7.89 -18.46
N ALA A 326 -5.27 7.66 -17.42
CA ALA A 326 -3.98 6.98 -17.55
C ALA A 326 -4.12 5.52 -18.02
N ILE A 327 -5.11 4.77 -17.50
CA ILE A 327 -5.41 3.40 -17.95
C ILE A 327 -5.85 3.39 -19.42
N ALA A 328 -6.75 4.29 -19.81
CA ALA A 328 -7.22 4.42 -21.18
C ALA A 328 -6.07 4.76 -22.13
N TYR A 329 -5.19 5.69 -21.76
CA TYR A 329 -3.97 5.96 -22.52
C TYR A 329 -3.07 4.72 -22.59
N GLY A 330 -2.88 4.00 -21.49
CA GLY A 330 -2.11 2.76 -21.44
C GLY A 330 -2.60 1.71 -22.42
N PHE A 331 -3.91 1.50 -22.54
CA PHE A 331 -4.49 0.60 -23.55
C PHE A 331 -4.25 1.05 -24.99
N ILE A 332 -4.05 2.35 -25.24
CA ILE A 332 -3.78 2.88 -26.57
C ILE A 332 -2.32 2.65 -26.99
N VAL A 333 -1.38 2.80 -26.05
CA VAL A 333 0.06 2.89 -26.36
C VAL A 333 0.89 1.68 -25.94
N THR A 334 0.31 0.76 -25.17
CA THR A 334 0.98 -0.44 -24.67
C THR A 334 0.54 -1.67 -25.47
N GLU A 335 1.49 -2.50 -25.89
CA GLU A 335 1.18 -3.74 -26.60
C GLU A 335 0.47 -4.76 -25.71
N VAL A 336 -0.36 -5.61 -26.33
CA VAL A 336 -1.11 -6.66 -25.63
C VAL A 336 -0.13 -7.59 -24.91
N GLY A 337 -0.34 -7.79 -23.61
CA GLY A 337 0.51 -8.62 -22.75
C GLY A 337 1.58 -7.85 -21.97
N ASN A 338 1.85 -6.58 -22.28
CA ASN A 338 2.76 -5.74 -21.51
C ASN A 338 2.03 -5.04 -20.34
N PRO A 339 2.62 -4.99 -19.14
CA PRO A 339 2.00 -4.36 -17.98
C PRO A 339 1.98 -2.82 -18.11
N ILE A 340 0.82 -2.21 -17.85
CA ILE A 340 0.66 -0.76 -17.74
C ILE A 340 1.05 -0.33 -16.32
N ARG A 341 2.03 0.57 -16.19
CA ARG A 341 2.49 1.12 -14.91
C ARG A 341 2.03 2.57 -14.76
N ILE A 342 1.25 2.82 -13.71
CA ILE A 342 0.70 4.15 -13.40
C ILE A 342 1.15 4.55 -12.00
N VAL A 343 1.72 5.74 -11.88
CA VAL A 343 2.08 6.37 -10.61
C VAL A 343 1.04 7.44 -10.32
N LYS A 344 0.62 7.58 -9.06
CA LYS A 344 -0.44 8.52 -8.68
C LYS A 344 -0.02 9.32 -7.46
N ASN A 345 -0.51 10.55 -7.33
CA ASN A 345 -0.46 11.31 -6.09
C ASN A 345 -1.79 11.19 -5.32
N LEU A 346 -2.29 9.97 -5.11
CA LEU A 346 -3.33 9.82 -4.11
C LEU A 346 -2.69 9.95 -2.73
N GLN A 347 -3.00 11.04 -2.03
CA GLN A 347 -2.99 11.03 -0.56
C GLN A 347 -3.82 9.81 -0.14
N ARG A 348 -3.28 8.96 0.76
CA ARG A 348 -4.02 7.85 1.39
C ARG A 348 -5.28 8.43 2.05
N GLY A 349 -6.38 8.41 1.31
CA GLY A 349 -7.67 8.90 1.75
C GLY A 349 -8.73 8.12 1.00
N ALA A 350 -9.44 7.28 1.74
CA ALA A 350 -10.47 6.35 1.29
C ALA A 350 -9.96 5.09 0.56
N GLY A 351 -10.07 3.96 1.25
CA GLY A 351 -9.92 2.64 0.68
C GLY A 351 -10.93 2.43 -0.45
N GLY A 352 -10.40 2.17 -1.63
CA GLY A 352 -11.05 1.49 -2.73
C GLY A 352 -9.95 0.70 -3.41
N LYS A 353 -9.88 -0.61 -3.16
CA LYS A 353 -9.09 -1.52 -4.00
C LYS A 353 -9.80 -1.58 -5.36
N ILE A 354 -9.04 -1.49 -6.45
CA ILE A 354 -9.47 -1.95 -7.78
C ILE A 354 -9.23 -3.46 -7.82
#